data_AF-Q326R1-F1
#
_entry.id   AF-Q326R1-F1
#
_cell.length_a   1.000
_cell.length_b   1.000
_cell.length_c   1.000
_cell.angle_alpha   90.00
_cell.angle_beta   90.00
_cell.angle_gamma   90.00
#
_symmetry.space_group_name_H-M   'P 1'
#
loop_
_entity.id
_entity.type
_entity.pdbx_description
1 polymer ?
#
loop_
_entity_poly.entity_id
_entity_poly.type
_entity_poly.pdbx_seq_one_letter_code
_entity_poly.pdbx_strand_id
1 'polypeptide(L)'
;MTNSDDGDETADAELDSGLANSKYIDSSDEMASALSSFINRRDLEKLKGTNSDSQERILDGEEDEINHKIFDLKRTLKDNLPLDRDFIDRLKRYFKDPSDQVLALRELLNEKDLTAEQVELLTKIINEIISGSEKSVNAGINSAIQAKLFGNKMKLEPQLLRACYRGFIMGNTSTTDQYIEWLGNFGFNHRHTIVNFVEQSLIVDMDSEKPSCNTYEFGFVLSKLIAIKMIRTSDVIFMKKLESSSLLKDGSLSAEQLLLTLLYIFQYPSESEQILTSVIEVSRASHEDSVVYQTYLSSVNESPHDIFKSESEREIAINILRELVTSAYKKELSR
;
A
#
# COMPACT_ATOMS: atom_id res chain seq x y z
N MET A 1 -13.98 77.95 -48.36
CA MET A 1 -14.17 78.13 -46.91
C MET A 1 -15.61 77.66 -46.62
N THR A 2 -15.90 76.36 -46.52
CA THR A 2 -15.78 75.43 -45.34
C THR A 2 -16.46 76.00 -44.09
N ASN A 3 -17.34 75.36 -43.31
CA ASN A 3 -17.98 74.02 -43.21
C ASN A 3 -19.15 74.21 -42.20
N SER A 4 -20.38 73.75 -42.46
CA SER A 4 -21.06 72.60 -41.79
C SER A 4 -20.89 72.50 -40.26
N ASP A 5 -21.99 72.66 -39.53
CA ASP A 5 -22.13 72.41 -38.09
C ASP A 5 -23.34 71.46 -37.89
N ASP A 6 -23.04 70.18 -37.73
CA ASP A 6 -23.96 69.10 -37.33
C ASP A 6 -23.35 68.47 -36.07
N GLY A 7 -24.10 68.49 -34.97
CA GLY A 7 -23.71 67.84 -33.73
C GLY A 7 -24.83 67.90 -32.71
N ASP A 8 -25.47 66.76 -32.43
CA ASP A 8 -25.55 66.16 -31.09
C ASP A 8 -26.63 65.06 -31.08
N GLU A 9 -26.25 63.82 -31.40
CA GLU A 9 -27.09 62.62 -31.28
C GLU A 9 -26.23 61.39 -30.90
N THR A 10 -25.33 61.49 -29.92
CA THR A 10 -24.59 60.31 -29.42
C THR A 10 -24.12 60.49 -27.97
N ALA A 11 -25.00 60.29 -26.98
CA ALA A 11 -24.57 60.27 -25.56
C ALA A 11 -25.21 59.19 -24.66
N ASP A 12 -26.25 58.46 -25.11
CA ASP A 12 -27.00 57.56 -24.22
C ASP A 12 -26.64 56.06 -24.33
N ALA A 13 -25.70 55.67 -25.19
CA ALA A 13 -25.36 54.26 -25.40
C ALA A 13 -24.16 53.73 -24.57
N GLU A 14 -23.32 54.60 -24.01
CA GLU A 14 -22.09 54.18 -23.30
C GLU A 14 -22.30 53.96 -21.79
N LEU A 15 -23.28 54.64 -21.17
CA LEU A 15 -23.57 54.53 -19.74
C LEU A 15 -24.24 53.19 -19.34
N ASP A 16 -24.97 52.55 -20.26
CA ASP A 16 -25.66 51.28 -19.98
C ASP A 16 -24.71 50.06 -20.05
N SER A 17 -23.62 50.18 -20.82
CA SER A 17 -22.61 49.12 -20.96
C SER A 17 -21.74 48.94 -19.70
N GLY A 18 -21.46 50.04 -18.98
CA GLY A 18 -20.69 50.02 -17.73
C GLY A 18 -21.47 49.43 -16.54
N LEU A 19 -22.77 49.71 -16.48
CA LEU A 19 -23.68 49.15 -15.47
C LEU A 19 -23.98 47.66 -15.72
N ALA A 20 -24.07 47.24 -16.98
CA ALA A 20 -24.19 45.84 -17.35
C ALA A 20 -22.93 45.05 -16.94
N ASN A 21 -21.73 45.55 -17.27
CA ASN A 21 -20.47 44.88 -16.92
C ASN A 21 -20.25 44.77 -15.40
N SER A 22 -20.61 45.78 -14.61
CA SER A 22 -20.50 45.73 -13.15
C SER A 22 -21.44 44.67 -12.55
N LYS A 23 -22.69 44.55 -13.03
CA LYS A 23 -23.63 43.52 -12.57
C LYS A 23 -23.19 42.10 -12.93
N TYR A 24 -22.55 41.91 -14.09
CA TYR A 24 -22.00 40.61 -14.47
C TYR A 24 -20.82 40.20 -13.59
N ILE A 25 -19.93 41.14 -13.24
CA ILE A 25 -18.78 40.88 -12.35
C ILE A 25 -19.26 40.55 -10.93
N ASP A 26 -20.21 41.31 -10.38
CA ASP A 26 -20.77 41.03 -9.05
C ASP A 26 -21.49 39.67 -9.00
N SER A 27 -22.24 39.31 -10.06
CA SER A 27 -22.91 38.00 -10.13
C SER A 27 -21.94 36.82 -10.31
N SER A 28 -20.79 37.05 -10.95
CA SER A 28 -19.72 36.07 -11.12
C SER A 28 -19.04 35.77 -9.80
N ASP A 29 -18.72 36.80 -9.01
CA ASP A 29 -18.06 36.66 -7.72
C ASP A 29 -18.99 36.01 -6.68
N GLU A 30 -20.27 36.36 -6.67
CA GLU A 30 -21.27 35.68 -5.84
C GLU A 30 -21.42 34.19 -6.22
N MET A 31 -21.44 33.85 -7.51
CA MET A 31 -21.47 32.45 -7.96
C MET A 31 -20.19 31.69 -7.62
N ALA A 32 -19.01 32.31 -7.75
CA ALA A 32 -17.74 31.69 -7.38
C ALA A 32 -17.67 31.41 -5.86
N SER A 33 -18.14 32.36 -5.05
CA SER A 33 -18.26 32.20 -3.59
C SER A 33 -19.25 31.10 -3.21
N ALA A 34 -20.40 31.04 -3.88
CA ALA A 34 -21.39 29.98 -3.69
C ALA A 34 -20.83 28.60 -4.08
N LEU A 35 -20.16 28.49 -5.24
CA LEU A 35 -19.52 27.24 -5.68
C LEU A 35 -18.42 26.79 -4.72
N SER A 36 -17.56 27.69 -4.25
CA SER A 36 -16.55 27.40 -3.23
C SER A 36 -17.20 26.86 -1.96
N SER A 37 -18.29 27.49 -1.50
CA SER A 37 -19.05 27.04 -0.34
C SER A 37 -19.68 25.65 -0.54
N PHE A 38 -20.20 25.35 -1.73
CA PHE A 38 -20.77 24.03 -2.07
C PHE A 38 -19.69 22.95 -2.20
N ILE A 39 -18.54 23.26 -2.81
CA ILE A 39 -17.38 22.37 -2.91
C ILE A 39 -16.87 22.07 -1.50
N ASN A 40 -16.64 23.12 -0.71
CA ASN A 40 -16.20 23.00 0.67
C ASN A 40 -17.19 22.19 1.50
N ARG A 41 -18.50 22.37 1.33
CA ARG A 41 -19.53 21.59 2.03
C ARG A 41 -19.53 20.12 1.63
N ARG A 42 -19.41 19.81 0.34
CA ARG A 42 -19.34 18.43 -0.15
C ARG A 42 -18.05 17.74 0.30
N ASP A 43 -16.93 18.46 0.31
CA ASP A 43 -15.67 17.95 0.82
C ASP A 43 -15.68 17.81 2.34
N LEU A 44 -16.41 18.68 3.05
CA LEU A 44 -16.71 18.55 4.47
C LEU A 44 -17.56 17.31 4.77
N GLU A 45 -18.59 17.02 3.97
CA GLU A 45 -19.38 15.80 4.12
C GLU A 45 -18.52 14.56 3.89
N LYS A 46 -17.64 14.57 2.87
CA LYS A 46 -16.64 13.50 2.65
C LYS A 46 -15.58 13.40 3.75
N LEU A 47 -15.28 14.50 4.45
CA LEU A 47 -14.30 14.53 5.55
C LEU A 47 -14.93 14.08 6.87
N LYS A 48 -16.22 14.40 7.07
CA LYS A 48 -17.03 13.94 8.19
C LYS A 48 -17.27 12.43 8.19
N GLY A 49 -17.02 11.75 7.06
CA GLY A 49 -16.98 10.29 6.94
C GLY A 49 -18.18 9.62 7.59
N THR A 50 -19.18 9.23 6.80
CA THR A 50 -20.28 8.40 7.29
C THR A 50 -19.72 7.06 7.79
N ASN A 51 -19.39 6.97 9.08
CA ASN A 51 -19.40 5.81 9.99
C ASN A 51 -18.61 6.15 11.26
N SER A 52 -19.14 5.74 12.41
CA SER A 52 -18.62 5.95 13.77
C SER A 52 -17.24 5.36 14.06
N ASP A 53 -16.48 4.96 13.04
CA ASP A 53 -15.39 3.99 13.17
C ASP A 53 -14.03 4.66 12.93
N SER A 54 -13.97 6.01 12.92
CA SER A 54 -12.71 6.74 12.72
C SER A 54 -11.69 6.40 13.82
N GLN A 55 -12.12 6.40 15.07
CA GLN A 55 -11.26 6.01 16.19
C GLN A 55 -10.87 4.53 16.14
N GLU A 56 -11.78 3.64 15.70
CA GLU A 56 -11.50 2.20 15.57
C GLU A 56 -10.40 1.88 14.55
N ARG A 57 -10.13 2.81 13.62
CA ARG A 57 -9.06 2.69 12.63
C ARG A 57 -7.71 3.25 13.10
N ILE A 58 -7.66 3.89 14.26
CA ILE A 58 -6.40 4.32 14.88
C ILE A 58 -5.65 3.09 15.38
N LEU A 59 -4.34 3.03 15.09
CA LEU A 59 -3.49 1.92 15.50
C LEU A 59 -2.45 2.31 16.56
N ASP A 60 -2.14 3.59 16.81
CA ASP A 60 -1.09 4.00 17.75
C ASP A 60 -1.56 4.03 19.24
N GLY A 61 -1.65 2.84 19.83
CA GLY A 61 -1.95 2.59 21.24
C GLY A 61 -3.07 1.57 21.45
N GLU A 62 -3.30 1.24 22.71
CA GLU A 62 -4.48 0.46 23.13
C GLU A 62 -5.74 1.33 23.11
N GLU A 63 -6.92 0.70 23.09
CA GLU A 63 -8.22 1.40 23.01
C GLU A 63 -8.38 2.47 24.10
N ASP A 64 -8.04 2.15 25.35
CA ASP A 64 -8.07 3.11 26.46
C ASP A 64 -7.09 4.27 26.24
N GLU A 65 -5.88 4.01 25.76
CA GLU A 65 -4.87 5.05 25.53
C GLU A 65 -5.31 6.00 24.39
N ILE A 66 -5.85 5.44 23.31
CA ILE A 66 -6.41 6.21 22.19
C ILE A 66 -7.57 7.09 22.68
N ASN A 67 -8.49 6.53 23.48
CA ASN A 67 -9.59 7.27 24.10
C ASN A 67 -9.10 8.49 24.90
N HIS A 68 -8.08 8.30 25.75
CA HIS A 68 -7.51 9.39 26.55
C HIS A 68 -6.85 10.47 25.68
N LYS A 69 -6.08 10.08 24.65
CA LYS A 69 -5.45 11.01 23.69
C LYS A 69 -6.49 11.85 22.96
N ILE A 70 -7.55 11.21 22.44
CA ILE A 70 -8.65 11.89 21.74
C ILE A 70 -9.41 12.82 22.69
N PHE A 71 -9.70 12.38 23.92
CA PHE A 71 -10.39 13.21 24.91
C PHE A 71 -9.60 14.48 25.27
N ASP A 72 -8.28 14.38 25.44
CA ASP A 72 -7.42 15.53 25.73
C ASP A 72 -7.33 16.52 24.55
N LEU A 73 -7.31 16.01 23.32
CA LEU A 73 -7.43 16.85 22.11
C LEU A 73 -8.79 17.55 22.04
N LYS A 74 -9.89 16.86 22.34
CA LYS A 74 -11.24 17.44 22.42
C LYS A 74 -11.33 18.54 23.49
N ARG A 75 -10.69 18.35 24.65
CA ARG A 75 -10.64 19.36 25.72
C ARG A 75 -9.92 20.63 25.24
N THR A 76 -8.75 20.44 24.63
CA THR A 76 -7.92 21.55 24.14
C THR A 76 -8.66 22.34 23.05
N LEU A 77 -9.40 21.67 22.17
CA LEU A 77 -10.21 22.28 21.12
C LEU A 77 -11.34 23.18 21.67
N LYS A 78 -11.95 22.80 22.80
CA LYS A 78 -13.02 23.58 23.45
C LYS A 78 -12.48 24.79 24.22
N ASP A 79 -11.30 24.67 24.80
CA ASP A 79 -10.75 25.68 25.70
C ASP A 79 -9.91 26.76 24.98
N ASN A 80 -9.26 26.43 23.86
CA ASN A 80 -8.20 27.25 23.28
C ASN A 80 -8.42 27.58 21.79
N LEU A 81 -9.30 28.54 21.48
CA LEU A 81 -9.21 29.23 20.19
C LEU A 81 -8.24 30.41 20.27
N PRO A 82 -7.41 30.64 19.23
CA PRO A 82 -7.28 29.84 18.00
C PRO A 82 -6.49 28.53 18.22
N LEU A 83 -6.72 27.50 17.38
CA LEU A 83 -5.84 26.32 17.38
C LEU A 83 -4.44 26.78 16.95
N ASP A 84 -3.53 26.74 17.91
CA ASP A 84 -2.17 27.19 17.75
C ASP A 84 -1.25 26.06 17.30
N ARG A 85 0.02 26.41 17.10
CA ARG A 85 1.08 25.46 16.80
C ARG A 85 1.20 24.38 17.88
N ASP A 86 0.88 24.70 19.14
CA ASP A 86 0.98 23.78 20.26
C ASP A 86 -0.06 22.64 20.15
N PHE A 87 -1.25 22.91 19.62
CA PHE A 87 -2.23 21.88 19.29
C PHE A 87 -1.69 20.89 18.25
N ILE A 88 -1.10 21.40 17.15
CA ILE A 88 -0.53 20.55 16.09
C ILE A 88 0.63 19.71 16.64
N ASP A 89 1.51 20.32 17.44
CA ASP A 89 2.64 19.61 18.06
C ASP A 89 2.15 18.59 19.11
N ARG A 90 1.05 18.85 19.81
CA ARG A 90 0.38 17.87 20.69
C ARG A 90 -0.20 16.70 19.89
N LEU A 91 -0.92 16.95 18.80
CA LEU A 91 -1.45 15.91 17.90
C LEU A 91 -0.32 14.99 17.41
N LYS A 92 0.78 15.57 16.90
CA LYS A 92 1.93 14.81 16.38
C LYS A 92 2.69 14.04 17.47
N ARG A 93 2.65 14.50 18.72
CA ARG A 93 3.20 13.77 19.86
C ARG A 93 2.35 12.56 20.24
N TYR A 94 1.02 12.67 20.14
CA TYR A 94 0.10 11.57 20.46
C TYR A 94 -0.01 10.51 19.38
N PHE A 95 -0.02 10.95 18.12
CA PHE A 95 -0.15 10.08 16.96
C PHE A 95 0.99 10.39 16.00
N LYS A 96 1.97 9.49 15.90
CA LYS A 96 3.12 9.72 15.01
C LYS A 96 2.77 9.48 13.54
N ASP A 97 1.86 8.54 13.29
CA ASP A 97 1.45 8.16 11.94
C ASP A 97 0.45 9.18 11.35
N PRO A 98 0.67 9.70 10.12
CA PRO A 98 -0.25 10.63 9.48
C PRO A 98 -1.70 10.12 9.33
N SER A 99 -1.92 8.81 9.14
CA SER A 99 -3.28 8.25 9.12
C SER A 99 -3.96 8.37 10.48
N ASP A 100 -3.23 8.10 11.57
CA ASP A 100 -3.78 8.21 12.92
C ASP A 100 -4.05 9.68 13.28
N GLN A 101 -3.19 10.61 12.86
CA GLN A 101 -3.43 12.06 13.01
C GLN A 101 -4.72 12.49 12.29
N VAL A 102 -4.91 12.06 11.04
CA VAL A 102 -6.12 12.39 10.26
C VAL A 102 -7.37 11.78 10.88
N LEU A 103 -7.32 10.52 11.33
CA LEU A 103 -8.44 9.86 11.99
C LEU A 103 -8.82 10.54 13.30
N ALA A 104 -7.82 10.96 14.10
CA ALA A 104 -8.05 11.73 15.32
C ALA A 104 -8.75 13.06 15.02
N LEU A 105 -8.30 13.79 13.99
CA LEU A 105 -8.94 15.05 13.58
C LEU A 105 -10.36 14.85 13.02
N ARG A 106 -10.61 13.76 12.28
CA ARG A 106 -11.97 13.40 11.83
C ARG A 106 -12.89 13.07 13.00
N GLU A 107 -12.37 12.40 14.03
CA GLU A 107 -13.13 12.13 15.25
C GLU A 107 -13.44 13.41 16.04
N LEU A 108 -12.52 14.39 16.03
CA LEU A 108 -12.79 15.72 16.57
C LEU A 108 -13.90 16.45 15.80
N LEU A 109 -13.95 16.33 14.47
CA LEU A 109 -15.00 16.91 13.62
C LEU A 109 -16.42 16.34 13.87
N ASN A 110 -16.53 15.22 14.59
CA ASN A 110 -17.80 14.63 15.00
C ASN A 110 -18.41 15.29 16.26
N GLU A 111 -17.68 16.18 16.94
CA GLU A 111 -18.22 16.98 18.04
C GLU A 111 -19.39 17.85 17.56
N LYS A 112 -20.51 17.80 18.28
CA LYS A 112 -21.76 18.47 17.86
C LYS A 112 -21.72 20.00 17.97
N ASP A 113 -20.84 20.53 18.82
CA ASP A 113 -20.85 21.93 19.25
C ASP A 113 -19.68 22.75 18.63
N LEU A 114 -19.16 22.32 17.48
CA LEU A 114 -18.08 23.04 16.80
C LEU A 114 -18.59 24.30 16.08
N THR A 115 -17.87 25.40 16.24
CA THR A 115 -18.07 26.62 15.44
C THR A 115 -17.61 26.39 14.00
N ALA A 116 -18.12 27.18 13.06
CA ALA A 116 -17.69 27.13 11.66
C ALA A 116 -16.18 27.35 11.51
N GLU A 117 -15.61 28.26 12.31
CA GLU A 117 -14.17 28.54 12.36
C GLU A 117 -13.36 27.32 12.84
N GLN A 118 -13.82 26.61 13.88
CA GLN A 118 -13.17 25.38 14.34
C GLN A 118 -13.20 24.28 13.27
N VAL A 119 -14.32 24.14 12.57
CA VAL A 119 -14.49 23.16 11.49
C VAL A 119 -13.54 23.46 10.33
N GLU A 120 -13.45 24.72 9.92
CA GLU A 120 -12.53 25.17 8.86
C GLU A 120 -11.07 24.91 9.24
N LEU A 121 -10.69 25.24 10.47
CA LEU A 121 -9.33 25.09 10.96
C LEU A 121 -8.90 23.61 11.08
N LEU A 122 -9.77 22.74 11.61
CA LEU A 122 -9.53 21.29 11.64
C LEU A 122 -9.41 20.71 10.22
N THR A 123 -10.29 21.13 9.32
CA THR A 123 -10.25 20.71 7.91
C THR A 123 -8.97 21.14 7.22
N LYS A 124 -8.51 22.37 7.47
CA LYS A 124 -7.23 22.86 6.96
C LYS A 124 -6.06 22.01 7.45
N ILE A 125 -6.01 21.69 8.74
CA ILE A 125 -4.95 20.82 9.30
C ILE A 125 -4.99 19.42 8.66
N ILE A 126 -6.19 18.84 8.47
CA ILE A 126 -6.33 17.55 7.77
C ILE A 126 -5.74 17.64 6.35
N ASN A 127 -6.09 18.68 5.60
CA ASN A 127 -5.59 18.88 4.24
C ASN A 127 -4.07 19.09 4.21
N GLU A 128 -3.50 19.81 5.17
CA GLU A 128 -2.05 19.99 5.31
C GLU A 128 -1.31 18.67 5.59
N ILE A 129 -1.89 17.77 6.40
CA ILE A 129 -1.30 16.44 6.67
C ILE A 129 -1.39 15.53 5.44
N ILE A 130 -2.53 15.56 4.75
CA ILE A 130 -2.81 14.71 3.58
C ILE A 130 -2.01 15.14 2.35
N SER A 131 -1.80 16.44 2.16
CA SER A 131 -1.19 17.01 0.95
C SER A 131 0.18 16.40 0.65
N GLY A 132 0.32 15.80 -0.54
CA GLY A 132 1.54 15.12 -0.99
C GLY A 132 1.78 13.74 -0.38
N SER A 133 0.88 13.26 0.49
CA SER A 133 0.93 11.92 1.10
C SER A 133 -0.42 11.19 1.02
N GLU A 134 -1.31 11.62 0.12
CA GLU A 134 -2.70 11.17 -0.04
C GLU A 134 -2.77 9.65 -0.11
N LYS A 135 -1.94 9.05 -0.96
CA LYS A 135 -1.85 7.60 -1.16
C LYS A 135 -1.47 6.86 0.11
N SER A 136 -0.46 7.35 0.83
CA SER A 136 0.00 6.74 2.08
C SER A 136 -1.05 6.85 3.18
N VAL A 137 -1.65 8.04 3.35
CA VAL A 137 -2.65 8.30 4.37
C VAL A 137 -3.92 7.48 4.12
N ASN A 138 -4.46 7.51 2.90
CA ASN A 138 -5.67 6.77 2.56
C ASN A 138 -5.43 5.25 2.67
N ALA A 139 -4.32 4.74 2.17
CA ALA A 139 -3.98 3.31 2.33
C ALA A 139 -3.90 2.89 3.80
N GLY A 140 -3.31 3.74 4.66
CA GLY A 140 -3.21 3.47 6.08
C GLY A 140 -4.55 3.48 6.82
N ILE A 141 -5.48 4.35 6.40
CA ILE A 141 -6.85 4.42 6.93
C ILE A 141 -7.69 3.22 6.44
N ASN A 142 -7.63 2.93 5.15
CA ASN A 142 -8.49 1.95 4.49
C ASN A 142 -8.12 0.52 4.93
N SER A 143 -6.82 0.24 5.11
CA SER A 143 -6.33 -1.07 5.56
C SER A 143 -6.39 -1.33 7.07
N ALA A 144 -6.69 -0.32 7.90
CA ALA A 144 -6.52 -0.41 9.36
C ALA A 144 -7.30 -1.57 10.02
N ILE A 145 -8.56 -1.81 9.63
CA ILE A 145 -9.35 -2.92 10.17
C ILE A 145 -8.76 -4.27 9.76
N GLN A 146 -8.33 -4.40 8.50
CA GLN A 146 -7.63 -5.62 8.05
C GLN A 146 -6.32 -5.82 8.81
N ALA A 147 -5.58 -4.74 9.08
CA ALA A 147 -4.37 -4.79 9.89
C ALA A 147 -4.64 -5.26 11.32
N LYS A 148 -5.74 -4.84 11.97
CA LYS A 148 -6.14 -5.37 13.28
C LYS A 148 -6.52 -6.85 13.22
N LEU A 149 -7.35 -7.24 12.26
CA LEU A 149 -7.82 -8.63 12.10
C LEU A 149 -6.67 -9.60 11.84
N PHE A 150 -5.80 -9.26 10.88
CA PHE A 150 -4.64 -10.07 10.53
C PHE A 150 -3.53 -9.97 11.58
N GLY A 151 -3.37 -8.82 12.23
CA GLY A 151 -2.43 -8.61 13.33
C GLY A 151 -2.74 -9.54 14.49
N ASN A 152 -4.00 -9.58 14.93
CA ASN A 152 -4.45 -10.53 15.95
C ASN A 152 -4.21 -11.99 15.50
N LYS A 153 -4.62 -12.34 14.27
CA LYS A 153 -4.46 -13.70 13.73
C LYS A 153 -2.99 -14.16 13.67
N MET A 154 -2.06 -13.26 13.33
CA MET A 154 -0.63 -13.56 13.20
C MET A 154 0.16 -13.25 14.47
N LYS A 155 -0.47 -12.68 15.51
CA LYS A 155 0.19 -12.13 16.70
C LYS A 155 1.26 -11.09 16.34
N LEU A 156 0.92 -10.18 15.44
CA LEU A 156 1.74 -9.08 14.97
C LEU A 156 1.08 -7.74 15.30
N GLU A 157 1.91 -6.73 15.54
CA GLU A 157 1.49 -5.36 15.73
C GLU A 157 0.79 -4.82 14.46
N PRO A 158 -0.47 -4.34 14.54
CA PRO A 158 -1.22 -3.86 13.37
C PRO A 158 -0.50 -2.77 12.55
N GLN A 159 0.30 -1.92 13.18
CA GLN A 159 1.04 -0.86 12.49
C GLN A 159 2.09 -1.45 11.53
N LEU A 160 2.67 -2.62 11.83
CA LEU A 160 3.59 -3.32 10.92
C LEU A 160 2.86 -3.76 9.64
N LEU A 161 1.62 -4.23 9.77
CA LEU A 161 0.80 -4.63 8.62
C LEU A 161 0.35 -3.41 7.82
N ARG A 162 -0.01 -2.31 8.48
CA ARG A 162 -0.26 -1.03 7.80
C ARG A 162 0.96 -0.59 6.97
N ALA A 163 2.16 -0.65 7.55
CA ALA A 163 3.40 -0.34 6.85
C ALA A 163 3.66 -1.30 5.68
N CYS A 164 3.36 -2.60 5.84
CA CYS A 164 3.45 -3.59 4.77
C CYS A 164 2.57 -3.24 3.56
N TYR A 165 1.29 -2.92 3.81
CA TYR A 165 0.36 -2.60 2.72
C TYR A 165 0.77 -1.31 2.00
N ARG A 166 1.16 -0.27 2.76
CA ARG A 166 1.73 0.97 2.22
C ARG A 166 2.98 0.71 1.36
N GLY A 167 3.93 -0.07 1.88
CA GLY A 167 5.15 -0.45 1.17
C GLY A 167 4.85 -1.21 -0.12
N PHE A 168 3.85 -2.08 -0.12
CA PHE A 168 3.46 -2.84 -1.30
C PHE A 168 2.95 -1.96 -2.45
N ILE A 169 2.03 -1.03 -2.16
CA ILE A 169 1.37 -0.21 -3.19
C ILE A 169 2.21 1.00 -3.64
N MET A 170 3.20 1.41 -2.82
CA MET A 170 4.09 2.55 -3.12
C MET A 170 5.49 2.10 -3.58
N GLY A 171 5.88 0.87 -3.24
CA GLY A 171 7.23 0.36 -3.49
C GLY A 171 7.47 -0.07 -4.94
N ASN A 172 8.67 0.23 -5.43
CA ASN A 172 9.14 -0.10 -6.77
C ASN A 172 10.10 -1.31 -6.80
N THR A 173 10.00 -2.20 -5.80
CA THR A 173 10.78 -3.43 -5.73
C THR A 173 10.24 -4.50 -6.68
N SER A 174 11.11 -5.42 -7.11
CA SER A 174 10.67 -6.57 -7.92
C SER A 174 9.72 -7.46 -7.11
N THR A 175 8.85 -8.20 -7.80
CA THR A 175 7.91 -9.14 -7.17
C THR A 175 8.65 -10.15 -6.28
N THR A 176 9.80 -10.66 -6.73
CA THR A 176 10.58 -11.64 -5.96
C THR A 176 11.25 -10.99 -4.75
N ASP A 177 11.80 -9.78 -4.87
CA ASP A 177 12.38 -9.05 -3.73
C ASP A 177 11.32 -8.74 -2.67
N GLN A 178 10.10 -8.37 -3.10
CA GLN A 178 9.00 -8.12 -2.18
C GLN A 178 8.61 -9.39 -1.41
N TYR A 179 8.63 -10.55 -2.07
CA TYR A 179 8.35 -11.83 -1.41
C TYR A 179 9.45 -12.21 -0.41
N ILE A 180 10.72 -11.99 -0.77
CA ILE A 180 11.89 -12.20 0.11
C ILE A 180 11.83 -11.26 1.32
N GLU A 181 11.49 -9.99 1.11
CA GLU A 181 11.34 -9.01 2.19
C GLU A 181 10.26 -9.45 3.18
N TRP A 182 9.10 -9.91 2.70
CA TRP A 182 8.04 -10.41 3.56
C TRP A 182 8.42 -11.68 4.30
N LEU A 183 9.18 -12.57 3.65
CA LEU A 183 9.72 -13.76 4.29
C LEU A 183 10.64 -13.37 5.46
N GLY A 184 11.53 -12.40 5.27
CA GLY A 184 12.42 -11.90 6.32
C GLY A 184 11.69 -11.11 7.44
N ASN A 185 10.74 -10.25 7.09
CA ASN A 185 10.07 -9.37 8.05
C ASN A 185 9.01 -10.09 8.90
N PHE A 186 8.28 -11.03 8.30
CA PHE A 186 7.17 -11.73 8.97
C PHE A 186 7.47 -13.20 9.26
N GLY A 187 8.57 -13.73 8.71
CA GLY A 187 8.99 -15.11 8.93
C GLY A 187 8.27 -16.13 8.05
N PHE A 188 8.88 -17.31 7.96
CA PHE A 188 8.42 -18.43 7.14
C PHE A 188 6.94 -18.78 7.38
N ASN A 189 6.47 -18.78 8.63
CA ASN A 189 5.10 -19.18 8.98
C ASN A 189 4.02 -18.20 8.49
N HIS A 190 4.38 -16.94 8.21
CA HIS A 190 3.43 -15.89 7.83
C HIS A 190 3.46 -15.52 6.34
N ARG A 191 4.44 -16.02 5.57
CA ARG A 191 4.65 -15.70 4.14
C ARG A 191 3.44 -15.87 3.22
N HIS A 192 2.55 -16.81 3.51
CA HIS A 192 1.30 -16.97 2.74
C HIS A 192 0.17 -16.09 3.26
N THR A 193 0.11 -15.89 4.57
CA THR A 193 -0.94 -15.12 5.24
C THR A 193 -0.79 -13.64 4.95
N ILE A 194 0.44 -13.14 4.83
CA ILE A 194 0.70 -11.73 4.47
C ILE A 194 0.20 -11.38 3.07
N VAL A 195 0.30 -12.31 2.10
CA VAL A 195 -0.28 -12.13 0.76
C VAL A 195 -1.80 -12.00 0.85
N ASN A 196 -2.45 -12.79 1.71
CA ASN A 196 -3.90 -12.69 1.93
C ASN A 196 -4.27 -11.37 2.59
N PHE A 197 -3.48 -10.90 3.57
CA PHE A 197 -3.68 -9.59 4.18
C PHE A 197 -3.66 -8.48 3.11
N VAL A 198 -2.63 -8.47 2.27
CA VAL A 198 -2.49 -7.47 1.19
C VAL A 198 -3.66 -7.54 0.21
N GLU A 199 -4.09 -8.74 -0.18
CA GLU A 199 -5.25 -8.93 -1.06
C GLU A 199 -6.55 -8.37 -0.43
N GLN A 200 -6.81 -8.67 0.85
CA GLN A 200 -7.99 -8.16 1.54
C GLN A 200 -7.94 -6.65 1.79
N SER A 201 -6.76 -6.10 2.12
CA SER A 201 -6.57 -4.65 2.22
C SER A 201 -6.80 -3.95 0.89
N LEU A 202 -6.33 -4.53 -0.22
CA LEU A 202 -6.53 -3.97 -1.55
C LEU A 202 -8.02 -3.92 -1.94
N ILE A 203 -8.78 -4.97 -1.65
CA ILE A 203 -10.24 -5.01 -1.89
C ILE A 203 -10.93 -3.89 -1.12
N VAL A 204 -10.67 -3.78 0.19
CA VAL A 204 -11.26 -2.71 1.03
C VAL A 204 -10.86 -1.33 0.54
N ASP A 205 -9.62 -1.14 0.09
CA ASP A 205 -9.13 0.14 -0.41
C ASP A 205 -9.80 0.56 -1.72
N MET A 206 -10.01 -0.39 -2.64
CA MET A 206 -10.75 -0.15 -3.89
C MET A 206 -12.22 0.24 -3.63
N ASP A 207 -12.83 -0.34 -2.60
CA ASP A 207 -14.24 -0.08 -2.22
C ASP A 207 -14.41 1.12 -1.27
N SER A 208 -13.31 1.74 -0.84
CA SER A 208 -13.35 2.86 0.12
C SER A 208 -13.87 4.15 -0.51
N GLU A 209 -14.51 5.00 0.28
CA GLU A 209 -14.98 6.33 -0.18
C GLU A 209 -13.83 7.21 -0.70
N LYS A 210 -12.65 7.06 -0.08
CA LYS A 210 -11.41 7.73 -0.47
C LYS A 210 -10.31 6.67 -0.71
N PRO A 211 -10.26 6.04 -1.89
CA PRO A 211 -9.23 5.07 -2.22
C PRO A 211 -7.83 5.67 -2.17
N SER A 212 -6.81 4.84 -1.96
CA SER A 212 -5.40 5.28 -1.99
C SER A 212 -4.89 5.57 -3.40
N CYS A 213 -5.51 4.96 -4.41
CA CYS A 213 -5.04 4.92 -5.79
C CYS A 213 -6.18 5.30 -6.74
N ASN A 214 -5.83 5.81 -7.91
CA ASN A 214 -6.79 5.86 -9.03
C ASN A 214 -6.88 4.49 -9.73
N THR A 215 -7.84 4.34 -10.66
CA THR A 215 -8.10 3.09 -11.38
C THR A 215 -6.87 2.53 -12.10
N TYR A 216 -6.04 3.39 -12.73
CA TYR A 216 -4.83 2.95 -13.44
C TYR A 216 -3.77 2.42 -12.47
N GLU A 217 -3.56 3.12 -11.36
CA GLU A 217 -2.65 2.68 -10.31
C GLU A 217 -3.08 1.35 -9.70
N PHE A 218 -4.38 1.15 -9.43
CA PHE A 218 -4.89 -0.14 -8.97
C PHE A 218 -4.64 -1.25 -9.98
N GLY A 219 -4.70 -0.98 -11.29
CA GLY A 219 -4.32 -1.95 -12.33
C GLY A 219 -2.88 -2.46 -12.19
N PHE A 220 -1.93 -1.56 -11.92
CA PHE A 220 -0.54 -1.94 -11.63
C PHE A 220 -0.41 -2.74 -10.33
N VAL A 221 -1.09 -2.32 -9.26
CA VAL A 221 -1.06 -3.01 -7.96
C VAL A 221 -1.66 -4.42 -8.06
N LEU A 222 -2.78 -4.58 -8.78
CA LEU A 222 -3.40 -5.88 -9.05
C LEU A 222 -2.47 -6.79 -9.85
N SER A 223 -1.78 -6.25 -10.86
CA SER A 223 -0.80 -7.02 -11.65
C SER A 223 0.37 -7.49 -10.78
N LYS A 224 0.89 -6.62 -9.90
CA LYS A 224 1.92 -6.96 -8.90
C LYS A 224 1.42 -8.03 -7.92
N LEU A 225 0.18 -7.95 -7.46
CA LEU A 225 -0.42 -8.94 -6.56
C LEU A 225 -0.59 -10.30 -7.23
N ILE A 226 -1.00 -10.35 -8.51
CA ILE A 226 -1.08 -11.59 -9.29
C ILE A 226 0.31 -12.23 -9.40
N ALA A 227 1.34 -11.45 -9.71
CA ALA A 227 2.71 -11.95 -9.78
C ALA A 227 3.19 -12.53 -8.43
N ILE A 228 2.89 -11.86 -7.31
CA ILE A 228 3.16 -12.39 -5.96
C ILE A 228 2.42 -13.71 -5.70
N LYS A 229 1.16 -13.81 -6.14
CA LYS A 229 0.36 -15.05 -6.02
C LYS A 229 0.94 -16.18 -6.87
N MET A 230 1.57 -15.89 -8.01
CA MET A 230 2.31 -16.88 -8.78
C MET A 230 3.53 -17.41 -8.02
N ILE A 231 4.33 -16.53 -7.40
CA ILE A 231 5.43 -16.95 -6.51
C ILE A 231 4.91 -17.83 -5.38
N ARG A 232 3.80 -17.48 -4.75
CA ARG A 232 3.15 -18.30 -3.72
C ARG A 232 2.74 -19.68 -4.25
N THR A 233 2.25 -19.77 -5.48
CA THR A 233 1.93 -21.06 -6.12
C THR A 233 3.18 -21.93 -6.27
N SER A 234 4.29 -21.34 -6.73
CA SER A 234 5.58 -22.03 -6.83
C SER A 234 6.16 -22.46 -5.49
N ASP A 235 6.04 -21.63 -4.45
CA ASP A 235 6.41 -22.01 -3.08
C ASP A 235 5.66 -23.28 -2.65
N VAL A 236 4.33 -23.32 -2.82
CA VAL A 236 3.54 -24.50 -2.46
C VAL A 236 3.91 -25.73 -3.28
N ILE A 237 4.20 -25.57 -4.58
CA ILE A 237 4.68 -26.67 -5.45
C ILE A 237 6.03 -27.18 -4.91
N PHE A 238 6.96 -26.28 -4.67
CA PHE A 238 8.31 -26.61 -4.20
C PHE A 238 8.29 -27.30 -2.84
N MET A 239 7.48 -26.83 -1.88
CA MET A 239 7.34 -27.46 -0.57
C MET A 239 6.83 -28.91 -0.68
N LYS A 240 5.89 -29.19 -1.60
CA LYS A 240 5.45 -30.57 -1.86
C LYS A 240 6.55 -31.43 -2.47
N LYS A 241 7.38 -30.86 -3.35
CA LYS A 241 8.54 -31.58 -3.91
C LYS A 241 9.57 -31.89 -2.84
N LEU A 242 9.89 -30.93 -1.96
CA LEU A 242 10.77 -31.15 -0.80
C LEU A 242 10.26 -32.26 0.11
N GLU A 243 8.96 -32.30 0.39
CA GLU A 243 8.32 -33.37 1.16
C GLU A 243 8.48 -34.73 0.46
N SER A 244 8.19 -34.81 -0.85
CA SER A 244 8.34 -36.05 -1.62
C SER A 244 9.78 -36.56 -1.69
N SER A 245 10.75 -35.64 -1.71
CA SER A 245 12.18 -35.95 -1.75
C SER A 245 12.77 -36.22 -0.36
N SER A 246 11.99 -36.08 0.73
CA SER A 246 12.43 -36.24 2.12
C SER A 246 13.60 -35.34 2.55
N LEU A 247 13.91 -34.28 1.79
CA LEU A 247 15.07 -33.39 2.01
C LEU A 247 15.02 -32.61 3.32
N LEU A 248 13.82 -32.42 3.89
CA LEU A 248 13.62 -31.71 5.15
C LEU A 248 13.51 -32.64 6.37
N LYS A 249 13.51 -33.97 6.17
CA LYS A 249 13.12 -34.94 7.20
C LYS A 249 14.12 -35.04 8.36
N ASP A 250 15.41 -34.91 8.07
CA ASP A 250 16.47 -34.98 9.07
C ASP A 250 16.75 -33.64 9.76
N GLY A 251 16.12 -32.55 9.29
CA GLY A 251 16.31 -31.20 9.81
C GLY A 251 17.67 -30.58 9.49
N SER A 252 18.49 -31.20 8.62
CA SER A 252 19.79 -30.67 8.20
C SER A 252 19.66 -29.43 7.32
N LEU A 253 18.59 -29.37 6.52
CA LEU A 253 18.24 -28.27 5.65
C LEU A 253 17.05 -27.49 6.21
N SER A 254 17.11 -26.15 6.12
CA SER A 254 15.99 -25.27 6.46
C SER A 254 15.06 -25.06 5.27
N ALA A 255 13.76 -25.27 5.46
CA ALA A 255 12.75 -25.01 4.44
C ALA A 255 12.76 -23.54 3.95
N GLU A 256 13.05 -22.60 4.85
CA GLU A 256 13.17 -21.18 4.51
C GLU A 256 14.38 -20.91 3.61
N GLN A 257 15.53 -21.49 3.93
CA GLN A 257 16.73 -21.35 3.10
C GLN A 257 16.57 -22.00 1.74
N LEU A 258 15.97 -23.21 1.68
CA LEU A 258 15.68 -23.87 0.40
C LEU A 258 14.71 -23.05 -0.46
N LEU A 259 13.72 -22.39 0.15
CA LEU A 259 12.82 -21.49 -0.55
C LEU A 259 13.57 -20.26 -1.08
N LEU A 260 14.45 -19.64 -0.27
CA LEU A 260 15.30 -18.54 -0.74
C LEU A 260 16.16 -18.95 -1.93
N THR A 261 16.77 -20.15 -1.90
CA THR A 261 17.50 -20.72 -3.03
C THR A 261 16.64 -20.79 -4.30
N LEU A 262 15.38 -21.22 -4.20
CA LEU A 262 14.47 -21.23 -5.34
C LEU A 262 14.16 -19.80 -5.85
N LEU A 263 13.92 -18.86 -4.94
CA LEU A 263 13.62 -17.47 -5.31
C LEU A 263 14.82 -16.81 -6.01
N TYR A 264 16.05 -17.12 -5.60
CA TYR A 264 17.24 -16.66 -6.29
C TYR A 264 17.40 -17.30 -7.68
N ILE A 265 17.01 -18.56 -7.87
CA ILE A 265 16.96 -19.17 -9.21
C ILE A 265 15.98 -18.42 -10.14
N PHE A 266 14.85 -17.94 -9.60
CA PHE A 266 13.92 -17.11 -10.39
C PHE A 266 14.53 -15.75 -10.81
N GLN A 267 15.39 -15.16 -9.97
CA GLN A 267 16.01 -13.86 -10.25
C GLN A 267 17.27 -13.96 -11.13
N TYR A 268 18.06 -15.01 -10.92
CA TYR A 268 19.38 -15.25 -11.51
C TYR A 268 19.48 -16.67 -12.11
N PRO A 269 18.70 -17.00 -13.15
CA PRO A 269 18.69 -18.33 -13.76
C PRO A 269 20.07 -18.87 -14.15
N SER A 270 20.94 -18.00 -14.68
CA SER A 270 22.29 -18.33 -15.10
C SER A 270 23.22 -18.77 -13.96
N GLU A 271 22.87 -18.43 -12.71
CA GLU A 271 23.67 -18.71 -11.51
C GLU A 271 23.12 -19.93 -10.74
N SER A 272 22.18 -20.68 -11.31
CA SER A 272 21.48 -21.79 -10.63
C SER A 272 22.43 -22.83 -10.02
N GLU A 273 23.53 -23.18 -10.69
CA GLU A 273 24.54 -24.11 -10.16
C GLU A 273 25.22 -23.53 -8.91
N GLN A 274 25.67 -22.26 -8.99
CA GLN A 274 26.32 -21.59 -7.88
C GLN A 274 25.39 -21.45 -6.68
N ILE A 275 24.13 -21.06 -6.92
CA ILE A 275 23.08 -20.90 -5.90
C ILE A 275 22.83 -22.21 -5.12
N LEU A 276 22.95 -23.36 -5.79
CA LEU A 276 22.70 -24.68 -5.18
C LEU A 276 23.91 -25.26 -4.42
N THR A 277 25.10 -24.68 -4.54
CA THR A 277 26.34 -25.25 -3.98
C THR A 277 26.22 -25.56 -2.49
N SER A 278 25.74 -24.62 -1.68
CA SER A 278 25.60 -24.80 -0.23
C SER A 278 24.56 -25.85 0.15
N VAL A 279 23.49 -25.99 -0.64
CA VAL A 279 22.47 -27.03 -0.43
C VAL A 279 23.07 -28.42 -0.71
N ILE A 280 23.87 -28.54 -1.77
CA ILE A 280 24.55 -29.78 -2.15
C ILE A 280 25.58 -30.20 -1.10
N GLU A 281 26.36 -29.26 -0.56
CA GLU A 281 27.35 -29.56 0.49
C GLU A 281 26.72 -30.21 1.74
N VAL A 282 25.54 -29.75 2.15
CA VAL A 282 24.83 -30.29 3.32
C VAL A 282 24.09 -31.60 2.97
N SER A 283 23.36 -31.62 1.86
CA SER A 283 22.49 -32.76 1.48
C SER A 283 23.25 -34.05 1.16
N ARG A 284 24.51 -33.97 0.72
CA ARG A 284 25.38 -35.13 0.43
C ARG A 284 25.54 -36.12 1.59
N ALA A 285 25.27 -35.69 2.82
CA ALA A 285 25.31 -36.56 3.98
C ALA A 285 24.20 -37.64 3.96
N SER A 286 23.06 -37.35 3.31
CA SER A 286 21.87 -38.22 3.35
C SER A 286 21.19 -38.43 1.99
N HIS A 287 21.55 -37.68 0.94
CA HIS A 287 20.91 -37.71 -0.37
C HIS A 287 21.95 -37.66 -1.50
N GLU A 288 21.61 -38.27 -2.64
CA GLU A 288 22.34 -38.12 -3.90
C GLU A 288 22.11 -36.72 -4.50
N ASP A 289 23.13 -36.16 -5.15
CA ASP A 289 23.08 -34.81 -5.76
C ASP A 289 21.90 -34.70 -6.75
N SER A 290 21.61 -35.78 -7.51
CA SER A 290 20.51 -35.83 -8.47
C SER A 290 19.12 -35.60 -7.84
N VAL A 291 18.90 -36.03 -6.59
CA VAL A 291 17.62 -35.84 -5.88
C VAL A 291 17.33 -34.37 -5.63
N VAL A 292 18.35 -33.62 -5.19
CA VAL A 292 18.24 -32.17 -4.98
C VAL A 292 17.98 -31.47 -6.31
N TYR A 293 18.82 -31.73 -7.32
CA TYR A 293 18.66 -31.08 -8.63
C TYR A 293 17.31 -31.39 -9.28
N GLN A 294 16.83 -32.63 -9.18
CA GLN A 294 15.52 -33.04 -9.72
C GLN A 294 14.36 -32.34 -8.98
N THR A 295 14.53 -32.09 -7.68
CA THR A 295 13.55 -31.35 -6.86
C THR A 295 13.38 -29.92 -7.38
N TYR A 296 14.49 -29.21 -7.63
CA TYR A 296 14.45 -27.86 -8.21
C TYR A 296 13.96 -27.87 -9.66
N LEU A 297 14.47 -28.79 -10.50
CA LEU A 297 14.07 -28.91 -11.90
C LEU A 297 12.56 -29.14 -12.04
N SER A 298 12.00 -30.10 -11.31
CA SER A 298 10.56 -30.38 -11.37
C SER A 298 9.72 -29.22 -10.85
N SER A 299 10.20 -28.52 -9.81
CA SER A 299 9.51 -27.33 -9.28
C SER A 299 9.49 -26.17 -10.27
N VAL A 300 10.60 -25.90 -10.96
CA VAL A 300 10.67 -24.88 -12.02
C VAL A 300 9.78 -25.26 -13.20
N ASN A 301 9.75 -26.53 -13.60
CA ASN A 301 8.91 -26.99 -14.70
C ASN A 301 7.41 -26.82 -14.42
N GLU A 302 6.96 -27.09 -13.19
CA GLU A 302 5.54 -27.06 -12.80
C GLU A 302 5.08 -25.67 -12.32
N SER A 303 6.00 -24.72 -12.17
CA SER A 303 5.73 -23.36 -11.71
C SER A 303 5.12 -22.48 -12.82
N PRO A 304 4.31 -21.46 -12.47
CA PRO A 304 3.88 -20.43 -13.42
C PRO A 304 5.08 -19.79 -14.14
N HIS A 305 4.96 -19.61 -15.45
CA HIS A 305 6.08 -19.18 -16.28
C HIS A 305 6.45 -17.71 -16.04
N ASP A 306 5.44 -16.86 -15.82
CA ASP A 306 5.58 -15.40 -15.64
C ASP A 306 6.30 -14.97 -14.36
N ILE A 307 6.78 -15.92 -13.55
CA ILE A 307 7.65 -15.64 -12.40
C ILE A 307 9.05 -15.24 -12.88
N PHE A 308 9.50 -15.79 -14.00
CA PHE A 308 10.74 -15.38 -14.66
C PHE A 308 10.52 -14.09 -15.45
N LYS A 309 11.59 -13.32 -15.64
CA LYS A 309 11.55 -12.07 -16.43
C LYS A 309 11.14 -12.31 -17.89
N SER A 310 11.40 -13.51 -18.41
CA SER A 310 10.97 -13.95 -19.75
C SER A 310 11.02 -15.47 -19.87
N GLU A 311 10.38 -16.02 -20.90
CA GLU A 311 10.52 -17.45 -21.27
C GLU A 311 11.98 -17.83 -21.55
N SER A 312 12.79 -16.92 -22.11
CA SER A 312 14.21 -17.18 -22.35
C SER A 312 14.96 -17.42 -21.03
N GLU A 313 14.67 -16.61 -20.00
CA GLU A 313 15.27 -16.75 -18.67
C GLU A 313 14.82 -18.05 -17.98
N ARG A 314 13.56 -18.43 -18.16
CA ARG A 314 13.04 -19.71 -17.67
C ARG A 314 13.76 -20.91 -18.32
N GLU A 315 13.94 -20.89 -19.64
CA GLU A 315 14.65 -21.95 -20.36
C GLU A 315 16.13 -22.04 -19.96
N ILE A 316 16.79 -20.93 -19.63
CA ILE A 316 18.15 -20.94 -19.07
C ILE A 316 18.19 -21.74 -17.76
N ALA A 317 17.30 -21.45 -16.80
CA ALA A 317 17.23 -22.18 -15.53
C ALA A 317 16.97 -23.68 -15.77
N ILE A 318 16.01 -24.02 -16.63
CA ILE A 318 15.66 -25.40 -16.94
C ILE A 318 16.83 -26.16 -17.56
N ASN A 319 17.55 -25.54 -18.51
CA ASN A 319 18.67 -26.19 -19.18
C ASN A 319 19.83 -26.46 -18.21
N ILE A 320 20.18 -25.48 -17.37
CA ILE A 320 21.23 -25.66 -16.34
C ILE A 320 20.83 -26.77 -15.36
N LEU A 321 19.62 -26.71 -14.80
CA LEU A 321 19.15 -27.72 -13.85
C LEU A 321 19.10 -29.12 -14.48
N ARG A 322 18.69 -29.23 -15.75
CA ARG A 322 18.67 -30.51 -16.50
C ARG A 322 20.07 -31.05 -16.75
N GLU A 323 21.04 -30.19 -17.04
CA GLU A 323 22.45 -30.57 -17.19
C GLU A 323 23.02 -31.09 -15.87
N LEU A 324 22.71 -30.42 -14.74
CA LEU A 324 23.12 -30.84 -13.39
C LEU A 324 22.54 -32.21 -13.04
N VAL A 325 21.23 -32.41 -13.25
CA VAL A 325 20.57 -33.72 -13.06
C VAL A 325 21.23 -34.81 -13.91
N THR A 326 21.44 -34.55 -15.20
CA THR A 326 22.03 -35.53 -16.13
C THR A 326 23.46 -35.91 -15.72
N SER A 327 24.25 -34.92 -15.30
CA SER A 327 25.62 -35.11 -14.86
C SER A 327 25.72 -35.86 -13.53
N ALA A 328 24.81 -35.59 -12.60
CA ALA A 328 24.72 -36.28 -11.31
C ALA A 328 24.36 -37.77 -11.52
N TYR A 329 23.29 -38.08 -12.27
CA TYR A 329 22.91 -39.47 -12.56
C TYR A 329 24.03 -40.27 -13.26
N LYS A 330 24.76 -39.66 -14.20
CA LYS A 330 25.90 -40.32 -14.85
C LYS A 330 27.01 -40.66 -13.84
N LYS A 331 27.28 -39.79 -12.87
CA LYS A 331 28.30 -40.01 -11.82
C LYS A 331 27.84 -41.04 -10.78
N GLU A 332 26.55 -41.06 -10.46
CA GLU A 332 25.94 -42.00 -9.51
C GLU A 332 25.89 -43.42 -10.10
N LEU A 333 25.52 -43.58 -11.37
CA LEU A 333 25.45 -44.88 -12.06
C LEU A 333 26.81 -45.47 -12.46
N SER A 334 27.87 -44.65 -12.50
CA SER A 334 29.23 -45.09 -12.87
C SER A 334 30.12 -45.44 -11.67
N ARG A 335 29.56 -45.40 -10.44
CA ARG A 335 30.21 -45.89 -9.22
C ARG A 335 29.89 -47.36 -8.97
#